data_AF-A0A1G1I7F9-F1
#
_entry.id   AF-A0A1G1I7F9-F1
#
_cell.length_a   1.000
_cell.length_b   1.000
_cell.length_c   1.000
_cell.angle_alpha   90.00
_cell.angle_beta   90.00
_cell.angle_gamma   90.00
#
_symmetry.space_group_name_H-M   'P 1'
#
loop_
_entity.id
_entity.type
_entity.pdbx_description
1 polymer ?
#
loop_
_entity_poly.entity_id
_entity_poly.type
_entity_poly.pdbx_seq_one_letter_code
_entity_poly.pdbx_strand_id
1 'polypeptide(L)'
;MTSQPSTRSHIETTELLVRLYVFLNQYLDRCINEAAHQSYPEAELKKHLEETRARLSGILAINSVVKNKVEQECDRIMALGASCLKGGGKTTDVELLKAEQAMLRNKTIALSDLLAVFRAV
;
A
#
# COMPACT_ATOMS: atom_id res chain seq x y z
N MET A 1 -18.43 -1.01 -31.21
CA MET A 1 -17.68 -0.16 -30.25
C MET A 1 -17.48 -0.99 -28.98
N THR A 2 -16.34 -1.67 -28.84
CA THR A 2 -16.04 -2.55 -27.70
C THR A 2 -14.78 -2.06 -27.00
N SER A 3 -14.93 -0.99 -26.23
CA SER A 3 -13.88 -0.39 -25.38
C SER A 3 -13.90 -0.95 -23.94
N GLN A 4 -14.58 -2.08 -23.71
CA GLN A 4 -14.79 -2.66 -22.37
C GLN A 4 -13.59 -3.36 -21.70
N PRO A 5 -12.59 -3.97 -22.39
CA PRO A 5 -11.55 -4.72 -21.69
C PRO A 5 -10.57 -3.83 -20.92
N SER A 6 -10.34 -2.59 -21.38
CA SER A 6 -9.44 -1.64 -20.72
C SER A 6 -10.02 -1.10 -19.41
N THR A 7 -11.29 -0.71 -19.37
CA THR A 7 -11.91 -0.13 -18.16
C THR A 7 -11.94 -1.14 -17.01
N ARG A 8 -12.28 -2.40 -17.28
CA ARG A 8 -12.25 -3.48 -16.27
C ARG A 8 -10.83 -3.70 -15.73
N SER A 9 -9.82 -3.65 -16.61
CA SER A 9 -8.41 -3.75 -16.21
C SER A 9 -7.96 -2.58 -15.33
N HIS A 10 -8.42 -1.36 -15.61
CA HIS A 10 -8.07 -0.18 -14.81
C HIS A 10 -8.73 -0.19 -13.43
N ILE A 11 -9.99 -0.64 -13.34
CA ILE A 11 -10.70 -0.85 -12.07
C ILE A 11 -9.92 -1.87 -11.21
N GLU A 12 -9.63 -3.05 -11.74
CA GLU A 12 -8.95 -4.12 -11.00
C GLU A 12 -7.54 -3.68 -10.53
N THR A 13 -6.79 -2.97 -11.38
CA THR A 13 -5.46 -2.44 -11.02
C THR A 13 -5.56 -1.39 -9.92
N THR A 14 -6.54 -0.49 -10.01
CA THR A 14 -6.75 0.58 -9.03
C THR A 14 -7.19 0.02 -7.68
N GLU A 15 -8.08 -0.98 -7.68
CA GLU A 15 -8.49 -1.70 -6.47
C GLU A 15 -7.30 -2.40 -5.77
N LEU A 16 -6.41 -3.02 -6.54
CA LEU A 16 -5.21 -3.65 -5.98
C LEU A 16 -4.23 -2.62 -5.41
N LEU A 17 -4.07 -1.47 -6.05
CA LEU A 17 -3.26 -0.37 -5.51
C LEU A 17 -3.85 0.19 -4.20
N VAL A 18 -5.16 0.40 -4.15
CA VAL A 18 -5.86 0.82 -2.92
C VAL A 18 -5.62 -0.20 -1.81
N ARG A 19 -5.81 -1.50 -2.10
CA ARG A 19 -5.60 -2.59 -1.14
C ARG A 19 -4.15 -2.62 -0.64
N LEU A 20 -3.17 -2.46 -1.53
CA LEU A 20 -1.76 -2.40 -1.18
C LEU A 20 -1.48 -1.26 -0.18
N TYR A 21 -1.95 -0.04 -0.49
CA TYR A 21 -1.70 1.12 0.38
C TYR A 21 -2.44 1.03 1.72
N VAL A 22 -3.62 0.40 1.76
CA VAL A 22 -4.31 0.10 3.02
C VAL A 22 -3.47 -0.85 3.88
N PHE A 23 -2.92 -1.93 3.31
CA PHE A 23 -2.07 -2.86 4.07
C PHE A 23 -0.77 -2.22 4.53
N LEU A 24 -0.13 -1.39 3.70
CA LEU A 24 1.05 -0.62 4.09
C LEU A 24 0.74 0.36 5.23
N ASN A 25 -0.42 1.01 5.20
CA ASN A 25 -0.83 1.91 6.27
C ASN A 25 -1.11 1.15 7.58
N GLN A 26 -1.76 -0.02 7.50
CA GLN A 26 -1.96 -0.91 8.66
C GLN A 26 -0.62 -1.40 9.24
N TYR A 27 0.36 -1.70 8.37
CA TYR A 27 1.70 -2.08 8.79
C TYR A 27 2.40 -0.95 9.55
N LEU A 28 2.31 0.29 9.06
CA LEU A 28 2.85 1.48 9.73
C LEU A 28 2.13 1.78 11.05
N ASP A 29 0.80 1.65 11.09
CA ASP A 29 0.00 1.89 12.30
C ASP A 29 0.43 0.99 13.46
N ARG A 30 0.82 -0.26 13.18
CA ARG A 30 1.36 -1.19 14.19
C ARG A 30 2.75 -0.78 14.70
N CYS A 31 3.53 -0.09 13.89
CA CYS A 31 4.84 0.41 14.31
C CYS A 31 4.71 1.67 15.19
N ILE A 32 3.64 2.45 15.02
CA ILE A 32 3.40 3.70 15.75
C ILE A 32 2.57 3.47 17.02
N ASN A 33 1.55 2.61 16.97
CA ASN A 33 0.57 2.44 18.03
C ASN A 33 0.63 1.01 18.59
N GLU A 34 1.01 0.86 19.87
CA GLU A 34 0.96 -0.44 20.55
C GLU A 34 -0.46 -1.04 20.58
N ALA A 35 -1.49 -0.20 20.65
CA ALA A 35 -2.89 -0.61 20.60
C ALA A 35 -3.29 -1.27 19.25
N ALA A 36 -2.59 -0.94 18.15
CA ALA A 36 -2.82 -1.56 16.85
C ALA A 36 -2.23 -2.99 16.75
N HIS A 37 -1.45 -3.44 17.74
CA HIS A 37 -1.05 -4.85 17.81
C HIS A 37 -2.23 -5.79 18.07
N GLN A 38 -3.32 -5.29 18.68
CA GLN A 38 -4.49 -6.10 19.05
C GLN A 38 -5.45 -6.35 17.88
N SER A 39 -5.41 -5.51 16.84
CA SER A 39 -6.27 -5.64 15.67
C SER A 39 -5.50 -6.33 14.53
N TYR A 40 -6.00 -7.50 14.14
CA TYR A 40 -5.55 -8.34 13.03
C TYR A 40 -4.18 -9.03 13.22
N PRO A 41 -4.03 -10.35 12.96
CA PRO A 41 -2.74 -11.03 13.14
C PRO A 41 -1.65 -10.49 12.21
N GLU A 42 -0.44 -10.25 12.74
CA GLU A 42 0.69 -9.73 11.96
C GLU A 42 1.07 -10.64 10.79
N ALA A 43 0.99 -11.95 11.00
CA ALA A 43 1.28 -12.95 9.97
C ALA A 43 0.29 -12.85 8.78
N GLU A 44 -1.00 -12.63 9.05
CA GLU A 44 -1.99 -12.49 8.00
C GLU A 44 -1.83 -11.17 7.23
N LEU A 45 -1.51 -10.08 7.94
CA LEU A 45 -1.21 -8.79 7.31
C LEU A 45 -0.03 -8.89 6.34
N LYS A 46 1.08 -9.49 6.79
CA LYS A 46 2.26 -9.69 5.95
C LYS A 46 1.95 -10.55 4.75
N LYS A 47 1.23 -11.66 4.95
CA LYS A 47 0.80 -12.54 3.86
C LYS A 47 -0.01 -11.79 2.81
N HIS A 48 -1.04 -11.05 3.20
CA HIS A 48 -1.86 -10.31 2.25
C HIS A 48 -1.11 -9.15 1.57
N LEU A 49 -0.19 -8.51 2.28
CA LEU A 49 0.70 -7.50 1.70
C LEU A 49 1.58 -8.11 0.60
N GLU A 50 2.23 -9.24 0.87
CA GLU A 50 3.07 -9.96 -0.09
C GLU A 50 2.28 -10.46 -1.29
N GLU A 51 1.11 -11.08 -1.08
CA GLU A 51 0.21 -11.54 -2.13
C GLU A 51 -0.26 -10.38 -3.03
N THR A 52 -0.66 -9.27 -2.41
CA THR A 52 -1.13 -8.08 -3.14
C THR A 52 0.02 -7.44 -3.93
N ARG A 53 1.20 -7.32 -3.32
CA ARG A 53 2.41 -6.81 -3.98
C ARG A 53 2.80 -7.68 -5.18
N ALA A 54 2.82 -9.01 -5.03
CA ALA A 54 3.17 -9.93 -6.10
C ALA A 54 2.18 -9.86 -7.27
N ARG A 55 0.88 -9.84 -6.98
CA ARG A 55 -0.16 -9.72 -8.01
C ARG A 55 -0.04 -8.39 -8.76
N LEU A 56 0.18 -7.29 -8.06
CA LEU A 56 0.32 -5.97 -8.66
C LEU A 56 1.62 -5.86 -9.48
N SER A 57 2.72 -6.45 -9.02
CA SER A 57 3.99 -6.55 -9.76
C SER A 57 3.81 -7.26 -11.10
N GLY A 58 2.99 -8.32 -11.15
CA GLY A 58 2.62 -9.01 -12.38
C GLY A 58 1.83 -8.13 -13.36
N ILE A 59 0.82 -7.41 -12.86
CA ILE A 59 -0.01 -6.50 -13.69
C ILE A 59 0.83 -5.34 -14.22
N LEU A 60 1.69 -4.76 -13.38
CA LEU A 60 2.54 -3.63 -13.73
C LEU A 60 3.77 -4.02 -14.56
N ALA A 61 3.98 -5.30 -14.87
CA ALA A 61 5.13 -5.75 -15.67
C ALA A 61 5.21 -5.07 -17.05
N ILE A 62 4.06 -4.66 -17.60
CA ILE A 62 3.96 -3.91 -18.86
C ILE A 62 4.51 -2.49 -18.73
N ASN A 63 4.49 -1.91 -17.52
CA ASN A 63 5.05 -0.59 -17.22
C ASN A 63 6.10 -0.70 -16.11
N SER A 64 7.33 -1.02 -16.51
CA SER A 64 8.47 -1.20 -15.60
C SER A 64 8.75 0.03 -14.73
N VAL A 65 8.47 1.23 -15.22
CA VAL A 65 8.67 2.47 -14.46
C VAL A 65 7.71 2.53 -13.27
N VAL A 66 6.42 2.29 -13.50
CA VAL A 66 5.41 2.29 -12.43
C VAL A 66 5.64 1.13 -11.48
N LYS A 67 5.94 -0.06 -12.01
CA LYS A 67 6.32 -1.23 -11.22
C LYS A 67 7.45 -0.93 -10.24
N ASN A 68 8.58 -0.41 -10.75
CA ASN A 68 9.75 -0.12 -9.93
C ASN A 68 9.44 0.92 -8.85
N LYS A 69 8.62 1.93 -9.16
CA LYS A 69 8.21 2.94 -8.16
C LYS A 69 7.41 2.32 -7.02
N VAL A 70 6.45 1.45 -7.33
CA VAL A 70 5.63 0.78 -6.33
C VAL A 70 6.46 -0.18 -5.48
N GLU A 71 7.38 -0.93 -6.10
CA GLU A 71 8.27 -1.86 -5.39
C GLU A 71 9.22 -1.12 -4.45
N GLN A 72 9.86 -0.04 -4.92
CA GLN A 72 10.73 0.81 -4.09
C GLN A 72 9.98 1.45 -2.92
N GLU A 73 8.74 1.88 -3.13
CA GLU A 73 7.89 2.40 -2.06
C GLU A 73 7.58 1.32 -1.01
N CYS A 74 7.21 0.11 -1.45
CA CYS A 74 6.98 -1.01 -0.53
C CYS A 74 8.23 -1.33 0.28
N ASP A 75 9.38 -1.45 -0.38
CA ASP A 75 10.65 -1.78 0.27
C ASP A 75 11.06 -0.71 1.28
N ARG A 76 10.91 0.58 0.93
CA ARG A 76 11.19 1.70 1.83
C ARG A 76 10.31 1.66 3.08
N ILE A 77 9.00 1.49 2.93
CA ILE A 77 8.05 1.44 4.04
C ILE A 77 8.30 0.24 4.95
N MET A 78 8.53 -0.94 4.38
CA MET A 78 8.81 -2.15 5.15
C MET A 78 10.16 -2.06 5.90
N ALA A 79 11.18 -1.49 5.26
CA ALA A 79 12.47 -1.26 5.93
C ALA A 79 12.32 -0.28 7.11
N LEU A 80 11.53 0.79 6.94
CA LEU A 80 11.26 1.77 7.99
C LEU A 80 10.51 1.14 9.17
N GLY A 81 9.45 0.37 8.92
CA GLY A 81 8.72 -0.32 9.99
C GLY A 81 9.57 -1.37 10.71
N ALA A 82 10.39 -2.14 9.97
CA ALA A 82 11.30 -3.11 10.57
C ALA A 82 12.38 -2.44 11.45
N SER A 83 12.86 -1.26 11.06
CA SER A 83 13.81 -0.46 11.85
C SER A 83 13.17 0.01 13.16
N CYS A 84 11.92 0.49 13.12
CA CYS A 84 11.19 0.92 14.31
C CYS A 84 10.99 -0.21 15.33
N LEU A 85 10.64 -1.41 14.86
CA LEU A 85 10.44 -2.58 15.72
C LEU A 85 11.74 -3.10 16.37
N LYS A 86 12.89 -2.95 15.70
CA LYS A 86 14.19 -3.42 16.20
C LYS A 86 14.90 -2.42 17.12
N GLY A 87 14.59 -1.14 17.01
CA GLY A 87 15.42 -0.06 17.55
C GLY A 87 14.95 0.60 18.84
N GLY A 88 13.75 0.30 19.35
CA GLY A 88 13.14 1.13 20.41
C GLY A 88 13.00 2.57 19.90
N GLY A 89 12.05 2.78 18.97
CA GLY A 89 11.95 3.92 18.06
C GLY A 89 12.50 5.24 18.58
N LYS A 90 13.50 5.80 17.88
CA LYS A 90 13.92 7.19 18.09
C LYS A 90 12.77 8.10 17.63
N THR A 91 12.65 9.29 18.23
CA THR A 91 11.61 10.27 17.87
C THR A 91 11.59 10.59 16.36
N THR A 92 12.75 10.59 15.71
CA THR A 92 12.91 10.75 14.26
C THR A 92 12.28 9.63 13.43
N ASP A 93 12.31 8.39 13.91
CA ASP A 93 11.72 7.25 13.19
C ASP A 93 10.19 7.34 13.21
N VAL A 94 9.62 7.79 14.33
CA VAL A 94 8.18 8.00 14.48
C VAL A 94 7.68 9.14 13.57
N GLU A 95 8.44 10.22 13.43
CA GLU A 95 8.11 11.30 12.50
C GLU A 95 8.12 10.84 11.03
N LEU A 96 9.14 10.06 10.64
CA LEU A 96 9.21 9.47 9.30
C LEU A 96 8.05 8.49 9.04
N LEU A 97 7.70 7.65 10.01
CA LEU A 97 6.56 6.74 9.89
C LEU A 97 5.24 7.51 9.70
N LYS A 98 5.03 8.59 10.47
CA LYS A 98 3.85 9.45 10.32
C LYS A 98 3.81 10.16 8.96
N ALA A 99 4.96 10.58 8.43
CA ALA A 99 5.04 11.19 7.11
C ALA A 99 4.68 10.19 6.00
N GLU A 100 5.22 8.97 6.04
CA GLU A 100 4.85 7.89 5.10
C GLU A 100 3.36 7.53 5.22
N GLN A 101 2.83 7.45 6.45
CA GLN A 101 1.40 7.23 6.68
C GLN A 101 0.53 8.33 6.05
N ALA A 102 0.89 9.60 6.21
CA ALA A 102 0.15 10.71 5.59
C ALA A 102 0.17 10.60 4.05
N MET A 103 1.32 10.23 3.48
CA MET A 103 1.46 10.00 2.03
C MET A 103 0.56 8.85 1.55
N LEU A 104 0.57 7.71 2.24
CA LEU A 104 -0.27 6.56 1.91
C LEU A 104 -1.76 6.90 1.99
N ARG A 105 -2.19 7.64 3.01
CA ARG A 105 -3.58 8.10 3.15
C ARG A 105 -3.99 8.97 1.98
N ASN A 106 -3.18 9.95 1.61
CA ASN A 106 -3.46 10.82 0.47
C ASN A 106 -3.58 10.02 -0.85
N LYS A 107 -2.66 9.08 -1.09
CA LYS A 107 -2.73 8.19 -2.26
C LYS A 107 -3.97 7.31 -2.26
N THR A 108 -4.34 6.77 -1.10
CA THR A 108 -5.52 5.91 -0.94
C THR A 108 -6.81 6.67 -1.24
N ILE A 109 -6.93 7.92 -0.75
CA ILE A 109 -8.08 8.79 -1.03
C ILE A 109 -8.17 9.07 -2.53
N ALA A 110 -7.08 9.56 -3.14
CA ALA A 110 -7.06 9.88 -4.57
C ALA A 110 -7.41 8.68 -5.46
N LEU A 111 -6.90 7.48 -5.14
CA LEU A 111 -7.23 6.27 -5.87
C LEU A 111 -8.66 5.79 -5.63
N SER A 112 -9.21 6.01 -4.43
CA SER A 112 -10.61 5.68 -4.13
C SER A 112 -11.57 6.59 -4.90
N ASP A 113 -11.26 7.88 -5.00
CA ASP A 113 -12.01 8.83 -5.81
C ASP A 113 -11.93 8.45 -7.30
N LEU A 114 -10.74 8.12 -7.79
CA LEU A 114 -10.55 7.63 -9.16
C LEU A 114 -11.33 6.34 -9.44
N LEU A 115 -11.36 5.42 -8.48
CA LEU A 115 -12.13 4.18 -8.58
C LEU A 115 -13.64 4.45 -8.64
N ALA A 116 -14.13 5.43 -7.87
CA ALA A 116 -15.52 5.87 -7.95
C ALA A 116 -15.85 6.43 -9.34
N VAL A 117 -14.95 7.22 -9.93
CA VAL A 117 -15.08 7.71 -11.31
C VAL A 117 -15.12 6.55 -12.30
N PHE A 118 -14.19 5.59 -12.22
CA PHE A 118 -14.19 4.44 -13.13
C PHE A 118 -15.43 3.55 -13.03
N ARG A 119 -16.05 3.46 -11.85
CA ARG A 119 -17.29 2.69 -11.62
C ARG A 119 -18.56 3.42 -12.08
N ALA A 120 -18.50 4.72 -12.27
CA ALA A 120 -19.63 5.54 -12.71
C ALA A 120 -19.81 5.55 -14.25
N VAL A 121 -18.88 4.93 -15.00
CA VAL A 121 -18.80 4.94 -16.47
C VAL A 121 -19.12 3.56 -17.05
#